data_AF-A0A352NQE7-F1
#
_entry.id   AF-A0A352NQE7-F1
#
_cell.length_a   1.000
_cell.length_b   1.000
_cell.length_c   1.000
_cell.angle_alpha   90.00
_cell.angle_beta   90.00
_cell.angle_gamma   90.00
#
_symmetry.space_group_name_H-M   'P 1'
#
loop_
_entity.id
_entity.type
_entity.pdbx_description
1 polymer ?
#
loop_
_entity_poly.entity_id
_entity_poly.type
_entity_poly.pdbx_seq_one_letter_code
_entity_poly.pdbx_strand_id
1 'polypeptide(L)'
;EGPFGEWTGYYGLETMSPVVDVQAIYHRNSPILLGCPHSKPPDETAFFKAVFRSALLEDSLRRSGIPGVQGCWGHEIGGGRMLIVVSIKQQYAGHASQAGHVAASCQIGALLGRYVVVVDEDIDVTNLSDVVWAVLTRSDPASSVDIIKRAWGSPLDPRMDPADKKNGRYLSSRAIVEATKPFEWKDLYPITVSNWPIVEQIRAKWEFLRNYI
;
A
#
# COMPACT_ATOMS: atom_id res chain seq x y z
N GLU A 1 -29.53 3.76 -3.20
CA GLU A 1 -28.45 3.31 -4.09
C GLU A 1 -27.70 2.19 -3.39
N GLY A 2 -27.12 1.25 -4.14
CA GLY A 2 -26.67 -0.04 -3.62
C GLY A 2 -27.76 -1.14 -3.59
N PRO A 3 -27.44 -2.34 -3.03
CA PRO A 3 -26.13 -2.70 -2.52
C PRO A 3 -25.16 -2.83 -3.69
N PHE A 4 -23.94 -2.32 -3.52
CA PHE A 4 -22.93 -2.28 -4.57
C PHE A 4 -21.71 -3.10 -4.14
N GLY A 5 -21.07 -3.78 -5.09
CA GLY A 5 -19.79 -4.44 -4.85
C GLY A 5 -18.73 -3.37 -4.59
N GLU A 6 -18.14 -3.36 -3.40
CA GLU A 6 -17.18 -2.34 -3.01
C GLU A 6 -15.75 -2.77 -3.27
N TRP A 7 -14.85 -1.79 -3.35
CA TRP A 7 -13.41 -1.98 -3.56
C TRP A 7 -12.72 -2.84 -2.49
N THR A 8 -13.39 -3.18 -1.39
CA THR A 8 -12.90 -4.14 -0.39
C THR A 8 -13.12 -5.60 -0.79
N GLY A 9 -13.88 -5.85 -1.87
CA GLY A 9 -14.29 -7.18 -2.32
C GLY A 9 -15.58 -7.69 -1.68
N TYR A 10 -16.31 -6.84 -0.94
CA TYR A 10 -17.55 -7.16 -0.24
C TYR A 10 -18.67 -6.22 -0.67
N TYR A 11 -19.93 -6.61 -0.48
CA TYR A 11 -21.06 -5.72 -0.71
C TYR A 11 -21.16 -4.63 0.36
N GLY A 12 -21.34 -3.39 -0.10
CA GLY A 12 -21.67 -2.24 0.73
C GLY A 12 -23.12 -2.26 1.23
N LEU A 13 -23.46 -1.27 2.06
CA LEU A 13 -24.84 -1.05 2.50
C LEU A 13 -25.63 -0.27 1.46
N GLU A 14 -26.94 -0.46 1.45
CA GLU A 14 -27.84 0.46 0.77
C GLU A 14 -27.90 1.80 1.52
N THR A 15 -27.84 2.90 0.79
CA THR A 15 -27.99 4.24 1.36
C THR A 15 -28.99 5.07 0.59
N MET A 16 -29.64 6.00 1.31
CA MET A 16 -30.33 7.12 0.68
C MET A 16 -29.29 7.97 -0.03
N SER A 17 -29.42 8.07 -1.34
CA SER A 17 -28.48 8.80 -2.19
C SER A 17 -29.24 9.83 -3.01
N PRO A 18 -28.57 10.92 -3.45
CA PRO A 18 -29.20 11.93 -4.28
C PRO A 18 -29.81 11.33 -5.54
N VAL A 19 -30.96 11.87 -5.96
CA VAL A 19 -31.55 11.56 -7.27
C VAL A 19 -30.90 12.46 -8.31
N VAL A 20 -30.41 11.84 -9.39
CA VAL A 20 -29.92 12.58 -10.55
C VAL A 20 -31.02 12.58 -11.60
N ASP A 21 -31.61 13.75 -11.85
CA ASP A 21 -32.65 13.93 -12.88
C ASP A 21 -32.01 14.30 -14.23
N VAL A 22 -31.92 13.31 -15.12
CA VAL A 22 -31.22 13.43 -16.40
C VAL A 22 -32.13 14.09 -17.45
N GLN A 23 -31.85 15.35 -17.80
CA GLN A 23 -32.66 16.10 -18.77
C GLN A 23 -32.43 15.69 -20.24
N ALA A 24 -31.19 15.32 -20.58
CA ALA A 24 -30.80 14.92 -21.94
C ALA A 24 -29.54 14.04 -21.92
N ILE A 25 -29.40 13.16 -22.92
CA ILE A 25 -28.22 12.31 -23.14
C ILE A 25 -27.76 12.50 -24.58
N TYR A 26 -26.47 12.79 -24.77
CA TYR A 26 -25.83 12.90 -26.09
C TYR A 26 -24.73 11.86 -26.22
N HIS A 27 -24.67 11.16 -27.36
CA HIS A 27 -23.66 10.13 -27.61
C HIS A 27 -23.27 10.09 -29.09
N ARG A 28 -22.13 9.45 -29.39
CA ARG A 28 -21.68 9.17 -30.76
C ARG A 28 -22.52 8.08 -31.42
N ASN A 29 -22.51 8.00 -32.75
CA ASN A 29 -23.02 6.83 -33.47
C ASN A 29 -22.27 5.58 -33.02
N SER A 30 -23.00 4.49 -32.73
CA SER A 30 -22.48 3.24 -32.15
C SER A 30 -21.70 3.49 -30.83
N PRO A 31 -22.40 3.86 -29.74
CA PRO A 31 -21.74 4.16 -28.47
C PRO A 31 -21.07 2.93 -27.85
N ILE A 32 -19.93 3.15 -27.19
CA ILE A 32 -19.23 2.14 -26.39
C ILE A 32 -19.48 2.51 -24.92
N LEU A 33 -20.17 1.63 -24.19
CA LEU A 33 -20.38 1.78 -22.75
C LEU A 33 -19.26 1.04 -22.01
N LEU A 34 -18.44 1.77 -21.28
CA LEU A 34 -17.43 1.19 -20.39
C LEU A 34 -18.04 0.93 -19.01
N GLY A 35 -17.54 -0.09 -18.33
CA GLY A 35 -17.92 -0.41 -16.96
C GLY A 35 -16.73 -0.94 -16.20
N CYS A 36 -16.64 -0.59 -14.93
CA CYS A 36 -15.64 -1.10 -14.00
C CYS A 36 -16.37 -1.86 -12.88
N PRO A 37 -16.85 -3.09 -13.15
CA PRO A 37 -17.51 -3.89 -12.13
C PRO A 37 -16.48 -4.26 -11.06
N HIS A 38 -16.78 -3.93 -9.80
CA HIS A 38 -15.89 -4.27 -8.70
C HIS A 38 -15.90 -5.78 -8.46
N SER A 39 -14.74 -6.30 -8.10
CA SER A 39 -14.55 -7.70 -7.72
C SER A 39 -13.68 -7.77 -6.46
N LYS A 40 -13.36 -8.98 -6.00
CA LYS A 40 -12.33 -9.14 -4.97
C LYS A 40 -11.02 -8.58 -5.52
N PRO A 41 -10.36 -7.61 -4.84
CA PRO A 41 -9.10 -7.06 -5.33
C PRO A 41 -8.04 -8.15 -5.57
N PRO A 42 -7.18 -7.98 -6.58
CA PRO A 42 -7.04 -6.77 -7.40
C PRO A 42 -8.08 -6.69 -8.53
N ASP A 43 -8.74 -5.54 -8.64
CA ASP A 43 -9.60 -5.15 -9.76
C ASP A 43 -9.02 -3.93 -10.51
N GLU A 44 -9.63 -3.55 -11.63
CA GLU A 44 -9.16 -2.43 -12.46
C GLU A 44 -9.06 -1.12 -11.65
N THR A 45 -10.01 -0.89 -10.76
CA THR A 45 -10.01 0.27 -9.86
C THR A 45 -8.82 0.23 -8.88
N ALA A 46 -8.47 -0.95 -8.36
CA ALA A 46 -7.34 -1.13 -7.46
C ALA A 46 -5.99 -0.89 -8.15
N PHE A 47 -5.82 -1.33 -9.40
CA PHE A 47 -4.61 -1.05 -10.17
C PHE A 47 -4.44 0.44 -10.44
N PHE A 48 -5.50 1.12 -10.88
CA PHE A 48 -5.47 2.57 -11.07
C PHE A 48 -5.12 3.29 -9.75
N LYS A 49 -5.78 2.90 -8.65
CA LYS A 49 -5.54 3.43 -7.31
C LYS A 49 -4.11 3.21 -6.84
N ALA A 50 -3.51 2.05 -7.09
CA ALA A 50 -2.15 1.73 -6.69
C ALA A 50 -1.17 2.77 -7.25
N VAL A 51 -1.23 3.07 -8.54
CA VAL A 51 -0.28 4.01 -9.18
C VAL A 51 -0.40 5.42 -8.58
N PHE A 52 -1.59 6.03 -8.63
CA PHE A 52 -1.69 7.44 -8.24
C PHE A 52 -1.54 7.63 -6.72
N ARG A 53 -2.07 6.71 -5.90
CA ARG A 53 -1.98 6.83 -4.44
C ARG A 53 -0.55 6.64 -3.94
N SER A 54 0.24 5.81 -4.62
CA SER A 54 1.66 5.63 -4.33
C SER A 54 2.44 6.92 -4.54
N ALA A 55 2.23 7.60 -5.66
CA ALA A 55 2.85 8.90 -5.93
C ALA A 55 2.45 9.96 -4.90
N LEU A 56 1.17 10.01 -4.52
CA LEU A 56 0.69 10.94 -3.48
C LEU A 56 1.25 10.62 -2.08
N LEU A 57 1.47 9.34 -1.77
CA LEU A 57 2.10 8.90 -0.53
C LEU A 57 3.56 9.32 -0.46
N GLU A 58 4.29 9.11 -1.55
CA GLU A 58 5.68 9.54 -1.64
C GLU A 58 5.83 11.06 -1.48
N ASP A 59 5.01 11.84 -2.19
CA ASP A 59 4.97 13.30 -2.05
C ASP A 59 4.59 13.73 -0.62
N SER A 60 3.62 13.07 0.01
CA SER A 60 3.23 13.34 1.40
C SER A 60 4.37 13.09 2.39
N LEU A 61 5.12 12.01 2.23
CA LEU A 61 6.27 11.68 3.08
C LEU A 61 7.41 12.68 2.91
N ARG A 62 7.75 13.01 1.66
CA ARG A 62 8.79 14.01 1.36
C ARG A 62 8.42 15.39 1.92
N ARG A 63 7.17 15.83 1.74
CA ARG A 63 6.68 17.11 2.29
C ARG A 63 6.60 17.12 3.82
N SER A 64 6.43 15.95 4.44
CA SER A 64 6.49 15.80 5.90
C SER A 64 7.93 15.78 6.45
N GLY A 65 8.94 15.96 5.59
CA GLY A 65 10.34 16.05 5.98
C GLY A 65 11.04 14.72 6.18
N ILE A 66 10.46 13.60 5.70
CA ILE A 66 11.11 12.28 5.76
C ILE A 66 12.19 12.20 4.67
N PRO A 67 13.49 12.17 5.01
CA PRO A 67 14.55 12.09 4.02
C PRO A 67 14.69 10.67 3.48
N GLY A 68 15.41 10.50 2.38
CA GLY A 68 15.83 9.18 1.92
C GLY A 68 14.71 8.24 1.46
N VAL A 69 13.47 8.71 1.26
CA VAL A 69 12.40 7.93 0.62
C VAL A 69 12.81 7.55 -0.79
N GLN A 70 12.86 6.25 -1.08
CA GLN A 70 13.25 5.69 -2.39
C GLN A 70 12.05 5.29 -3.23
N GLY A 71 10.93 4.95 -2.60
CA GLY A 71 9.71 4.60 -3.30
C GLY A 71 8.58 4.28 -2.33
N CYS A 72 7.36 4.35 -2.82
CA CYS A 72 6.15 3.97 -2.09
C CYS A 72 5.27 3.13 -2.99
N TRP A 73 4.54 2.16 -2.42
CA TRP A 73 3.51 1.42 -3.14
C TRP A 73 2.30 1.15 -2.27
N GLY A 74 1.13 1.59 -2.71
CA GLY A 74 -0.17 1.16 -2.18
C GLY A 74 -0.64 -0.07 -2.92
N HIS A 75 -0.53 -1.24 -2.31
CA HIS A 75 -0.74 -2.50 -3.00
C HIS A 75 -2.20 -2.70 -3.40
N GLU A 76 -2.40 -3.05 -4.67
CA GLU A 76 -3.69 -3.30 -5.32
C GLU A 76 -4.50 -4.43 -4.65
N ILE A 77 -3.83 -5.43 -4.06
CA ILE A 77 -4.50 -6.47 -3.26
C ILE A 77 -5.25 -5.90 -2.03
N GLY A 78 -4.82 -4.73 -1.55
CA GLY A 78 -5.48 -3.96 -0.49
C GLY A 78 -6.31 -2.78 -1.03
N GLY A 79 -6.73 -2.82 -2.30
CA GLY A 79 -7.47 -1.74 -2.96
C GLY A 79 -6.65 -0.44 -3.15
N GLY A 80 -5.31 -0.54 -3.13
CA GLY A 80 -4.40 0.60 -3.20
C GLY A 80 -4.31 1.41 -1.90
N ARG A 81 -4.75 0.85 -0.77
CA ARG A 81 -4.86 1.58 0.51
C ARG A 81 -4.60 0.76 1.76
N MET A 82 -5.16 -0.44 1.87
CA MET A 82 -5.10 -1.21 3.12
C MET A 82 -3.69 -1.71 3.44
N LEU A 83 -2.85 -1.91 2.42
CA LEU A 83 -1.44 -2.22 2.54
C LEU A 83 -0.64 -1.14 1.79
N ILE A 84 0.21 -0.42 2.51
CA ILE A 84 1.17 0.50 1.93
C ILE A 84 2.59 0.06 2.31
N VAL A 85 3.51 0.22 1.38
CA VAL A 85 4.92 -0.12 1.54
C VAL A 85 5.74 1.14 1.26
N VAL A 86 6.71 1.42 2.11
CA VAL A 86 7.62 2.58 1.99
C VAL A 86 9.05 2.06 2.01
N SER A 87 9.80 2.32 0.94
CA SER A 87 11.23 2.05 0.90
C SER A 87 12.00 3.30 1.31
N ILE A 88 12.95 3.13 2.23
CA ILE A 88 13.83 4.20 2.71
C ILE A 88 15.29 3.77 2.62
N LYS A 89 16.15 4.74 2.35
CA LYS A 89 17.57 4.65 2.66
C LYS A 89 17.77 5.11 4.09
N GLN A 90 18.06 4.18 5.00
CA GLN A 90 18.15 4.51 6.43
C GLN A 90 19.32 5.46 6.74
N GLN A 91 19.04 6.58 7.43
CA GLN A 91 20.03 7.63 7.73
C GLN A 91 20.34 7.78 9.23
N TYR A 92 19.43 7.35 10.12
CA TYR A 92 19.58 7.45 11.58
C TYR A 92 18.71 6.40 12.29
N ALA A 93 19.00 6.13 13.56
CA ALA A 93 18.22 5.20 14.38
C ALA A 93 16.78 5.72 14.59
N GLY A 94 15.78 4.86 14.37
CA GLY A 94 14.37 5.25 14.41
C GLY A 94 13.82 5.88 13.11
N HIS A 95 14.61 5.94 12.03
CA HIS A 95 14.15 6.46 10.74
C HIS A 95 12.99 5.62 10.17
N ALA A 96 13.06 4.29 10.29
CA ALA A 96 12.00 3.38 9.84
C ALA A 96 10.68 3.62 10.60
N SER A 97 10.74 3.62 11.93
CA SER A 97 9.62 4.00 12.80
C SER A 97 9.01 5.36 12.41
N GLN A 98 9.83 6.42 12.27
CA GLN A 98 9.35 7.75 11.89
C GLN A 98 8.62 7.74 10.53
N ALA A 99 9.23 7.12 9.51
CA ALA A 99 8.62 7.01 8.18
C ALA A 99 7.30 6.23 8.23
N GLY A 100 7.25 5.13 8.98
CA GLY A 100 6.07 4.31 9.17
C GLY A 100 4.92 5.05 9.83
N HIS A 101 5.19 5.81 10.90
CA HIS A 101 4.18 6.62 11.60
C HIS A 101 3.61 7.74 10.73
N VAL A 102 4.46 8.43 9.97
CA VAL A 102 4.00 9.47 9.04
C VAL A 102 3.22 8.85 7.88
N ALA A 103 3.69 7.76 7.29
CA ALA A 103 2.97 7.05 6.23
C ALA A 103 1.59 6.59 6.70
N ALA A 104 1.52 6.04 7.92
CA ALA A 104 0.28 5.62 8.54
C ALA A 104 -0.68 6.78 8.78
N SER A 105 -0.19 7.99 9.08
CA SER A 105 -1.01 9.10 9.59
C SER A 105 -1.27 10.23 8.59
N CYS A 106 -0.51 10.28 7.49
CA CYS A 106 -0.73 11.25 6.43
C CYS A 106 -2.09 11.05 5.74
N GLN A 107 -2.61 12.08 5.09
CA GLN A 107 -3.96 12.07 4.50
C GLN A 107 -4.23 10.84 3.61
N ILE A 108 -3.24 10.42 2.81
CA ILE A 108 -3.43 9.31 1.89
C ILE A 108 -3.41 7.94 2.59
N GLY A 109 -2.61 7.76 3.64
CA GLY A 109 -2.50 6.51 4.41
C GLY A 109 -3.48 6.39 5.58
N ALA A 110 -4.03 7.51 6.06
CA ALA A 110 -4.86 7.52 7.25
C ALA A 110 -6.18 6.77 7.07
N LEU A 111 -6.99 7.10 6.07
CA LEU A 111 -8.29 6.46 5.93
C LEU A 111 -8.12 4.98 5.55
N LEU A 112 -8.51 4.05 6.43
CA LEU A 112 -8.52 2.60 6.17
C LEU A 112 -7.15 1.97 5.77
N GLY A 113 -6.02 2.62 6.06
CA GLY A 113 -4.69 2.02 5.94
C GLY A 113 -4.44 1.05 7.09
N ARG A 114 -4.38 -0.26 6.82
CA ARG A 114 -4.32 -1.30 7.87
C ARG A 114 -2.89 -1.70 8.19
N TYR A 115 -2.06 -1.84 7.17
CA TYR A 115 -0.67 -2.24 7.29
C TYR A 115 0.21 -1.23 6.57
N VAL A 116 1.23 -0.76 7.27
CA VAL A 116 2.35 -0.01 6.71
C VAL A 116 3.59 -0.86 6.87
N VAL A 117 4.29 -1.16 5.78
CA VAL A 117 5.56 -1.89 5.84
C VAL A 117 6.67 -0.93 5.41
N VAL A 118 7.69 -0.78 6.24
CA VAL A 118 8.87 0.02 5.92
C VAL A 118 10.02 -0.92 5.59
N VAL A 119 10.64 -0.73 4.43
CA VAL A 119 11.70 -1.60 3.90
C VAL A 119 12.93 -0.78 3.50
N ASP A 120 14.08 -1.43 3.35
CA ASP A 120 15.30 -0.75 2.88
C ASP A 120 15.25 -0.46 1.37
N GLU A 121 16.23 0.29 0.86
CA GLU A 121 16.35 0.69 -0.55
C GLU A 121 16.57 -0.47 -1.55
N ASP A 122 16.91 -1.66 -1.06
CA ASP A 122 17.15 -2.84 -1.90
C ASP A 122 15.88 -3.66 -2.21
N ILE A 123 14.75 -3.29 -1.62
CA ILE A 123 13.47 -3.97 -1.78
C ILE A 123 12.60 -3.26 -2.82
N ASP A 124 12.13 -4.00 -3.82
CA ASP A 124 11.12 -3.53 -4.76
C ASP A 124 9.74 -3.49 -4.10
N VAL A 125 9.29 -2.29 -3.76
CA VAL A 125 8.00 -2.04 -3.10
C VAL A 125 6.78 -2.47 -3.92
N THR A 126 6.93 -2.62 -5.24
CA THR A 126 5.85 -3.05 -6.15
C THR A 126 5.71 -4.57 -6.20
N ASN A 127 6.73 -5.30 -5.73
CA ASN A 127 6.75 -6.75 -5.71
C ASN A 127 6.43 -7.27 -4.31
N LEU A 128 5.19 -7.75 -4.12
CA LEU A 128 4.74 -8.29 -2.84
C LEU A 128 5.64 -9.40 -2.30
N SER A 129 6.23 -10.22 -3.16
CA SER A 129 7.10 -11.32 -2.72
C SER A 129 8.39 -10.80 -2.08
N ASP A 130 8.94 -9.72 -2.62
CA ASP A 130 10.15 -9.07 -2.10
C ASP A 130 9.87 -8.37 -0.77
N VAL A 131 8.72 -7.68 -0.69
CA VAL A 131 8.24 -7.05 0.56
C VAL A 131 8.01 -8.09 1.65
N VAL A 132 7.31 -9.18 1.35
CA VAL A 132 7.06 -10.25 2.33
C VAL A 132 8.37 -10.92 2.73
N TRP A 133 9.32 -11.13 1.80
CA TRP A 133 10.64 -11.64 2.13
C TRP A 133 11.40 -10.71 3.10
N ALA A 134 11.34 -9.39 2.90
CA ALA A 134 11.91 -8.42 3.82
C ALA A 134 11.26 -8.52 5.21
N VAL A 135 9.94 -8.62 5.30
CA VAL A 135 9.22 -8.80 6.58
C VAL A 135 9.69 -10.07 7.28
N LEU A 136 9.77 -11.20 6.56
CA LEU A 136 10.14 -12.50 7.14
C LEU A 136 11.59 -12.58 7.59
N THR A 137 12.48 -11.79 6.98
CA THR A 137 13.92 -11.88 7.26
C THR A 137 14.45 -10.75 8.12
N ARG A 138 13.80 -9.58 8.17
CA ARG A 138 14.32 -8.36 8.80
C ARG A 138 13.46 -7.86 9.96
N SER A 139 12.27 -8.44 10.17
CA SER A 139 11.32 -8.00 11.20
C SER A 139 11.18 -9.05 12.29
N ASP A 140 11.32 -8.64 13.56
CA ASP A 140 10.91 -9.45 14.70
C ASP A 140 9.53 -8.98 15.18
N PRO A 141 8.50 -9.84 15.23
CA PRO A 141 7.13 -9.40 15.56
C PRO A 141 6.97 -8.68 16.90
N ALA A 142 7.82 -8.97 17.90
CA ALA A 142 7.70 -8.37 19.23
C ALA A 142 8.33 -6.97 19.29
N SER A 143 9.41 -6.73 18.55
CA SER A 143 10.14 -5.45 18.58
C SER A 143 9.94 -4.56 17.35
N SER A 144 9.54 -5.13 16.21
CA SER A 144 9.49 -4.44 14.92
C SER A 144 8.07 -4.12 14.45
N VAL A 145 7.05 -4.35 15.29
CA VAL A 145 5.66 -4.04 14.99
C VAL A 145 5.10 -3.07 16.02
N ASP A 146 4.71 -1.88 15.56
CA ASP A 146 3.92 -0.94 16.36
C ASP A 146 2.46 -0.93 15.93
N ILE A 147 1.55 -0.68 16.88
CA ILE A 147 0.11 -0.67 16.66
C ILE A 147 -0.49 0.68 17.05
N ILE A 148 -0.91 1.44 16.03
CA ILE A 148 -1.74 2.62 16.21
C ILE A 148 -3.18 2.16 16.43
N LYS A 149 -3.71 2.38 17.63
CA LYS A 149 -5.10 2.05 17.99
C LYS A 149 -6.02 3.23 17.73
N ARG A 150 -7.30 2.93 17.48
CA ARG A 150 -8.39 3.94 17.35
C ARG A 150 -8.12 4.96 16.25
N ALA A 151 -7.57 4.50 15.14
CA ALA A 151 -7.31 5.27 13.96
C ALA A 151 -8.56 5.43 13.08
N TRP A 152 -8.46 6.25 12.04
CA TRP A 152 -9.57 6.57 11.14
C TRP A 152 -10.01 5.35 10.33
N GLY A 153 -11.19 4.82 10.65
CA GLY A 153 -11.85 3.72 9.95
C GLY A 153 -12.84 4.19 8.88
N SER A 154 -13.56 3.23 8.30
CA SER A 154 -14.62 3.49 7.32
C SER A 154 -15.76 2.49 7.49
N PRO A 155 -17.03 2.88 7.23
CA PRO A 155 -18.15 1.95 7.21
C PRO A 155 -17.97 0.81 6.18
N LEU A 156 -17.09 0.99 5.18
CA LEU A 156 -16.77 -0.03 4.18
C LEU A 156 -15.80 -1.10 4.69
N ASP A 157 -15.23 -0.96 5.89
CA ASP A 157 -14.36 -1.97 6.48
C ASP A 157 -15.18 -3.24 6.84
N PRO A 158 -14.96 -4.38 6.15
CA PRO A 158 -15.70 -5.60 6.42
C PRO A 158 -15.36 -6.22 7.79
N ARG A 159 -14.21 -5.84 8.39
CA ARG A 159 -13.79 -6.34 9.71
C ARG A 159 -14.40 -5.55 10.86
N MET A 160 -14.98 -4.37 10.60
CA MET A 160 -15.52 -3.52 11.66
C MET A 160 -16.63 -4.24 12.45
N ASP A 161 -16.65 -4.02 13.77
CA ASP A 161 -17.71 -4.55 14.61
C ASP A 161 -19.09 -4.01 14.15
N PRO A 162 -20.10 -4.86 13.93
CA PRO A 162 -21.41 -4.42 13.49
C PRO A 162 -22.07 -3.38 14.42
N ALA A 163 -21.83 -3.45 15.73
CA ALA A 163 -22.35 -2.48 16.69
C ALA A 163 -21.64 -1.12 16.55
N ASP A 164 -20.33 -1.10 16.31
CA ASP A 164 -19.60 0.14 16.04
C ASP A 164 -20.05 0.77 14.73
N LYS A 165 -20.22 -0.05 13.69
CA LYS A 165 -20.73 0.40 12.39
C LYS A 165 -22.13 1.01 12.52
N LYS A 166 -23.04 0.38 13.26
CA LYS A 166 -24.39 0.89 13.53
C LYS A 166 -24.39 2.21 14.31
N ASN A 167 -23.43 2.38 15.22
CA ASN A 167 -23.32 3.57 16.06
C ASN A 167 -22.46 4.68 15.43
N GLY A 168 -22.05 4.55 14.17
CA GLY A 168 -21.21 5.53 13.47
C GLY A 168 -19.78 5.64 14.02
N ARG A 169 -19.33 4.67 14.83
CA ARG A 169 -17.99 4.65 15.42
C ARG A 169 -17.00 4.00 14.46
N TYR A 170 -16.62 4.74 13.41
CA TYR A 170 -15.72 4.23 12.38
C TYR A 170 -14.26 4.25 12.84
N LEU A 171 -13.87 3.24 13.61
CA LEU A 171 -12.53 3.07 14.14
C LEU A 171 -11.83 1.86 13.49
N SER A 172 -10.53 1.98 13.29
CA SER A 172 -9.65 0.87 12.90
C SER A 172 -8.35 0.92 13.70
N SER A 173 -7.60 -0.18 13.66
CA SER A 173 -6.20 -0.18 14.11
C SER A 173 -5.29 -0.31 12.90
N ARG A 174 -4.07 0.22 13.01
CA ARG A 174 -3.03 0.11 12.00
C ARG A 174 -1.81 -0.56 12.60
N ALA A 175 -1.17 -1.42 11.83
CA ALA A 175 0.13 -1.97 12.18
C ALA A 175 1.21 -1.32 11.31
N ILE A 176 2.29 -0.90 11.94
CA ILE A 176 3.51 -0.45 11.28
C ILE A 176 4.53 -1.58 11.47
N VAL A 177 5.00 -2.15 10.37
CA VAL A 177 5.98 -3.24 10.36
C VAL A 177 7.29 -2.67 9.86
N GLU A 178 8.27 -2.60 10.75
CA GLU A 178 9.65 -2.26 10.43
C GLU A 178 10.33 -3.52 9.88
N ALA A 179 10.44 -3.58 8.56
CA ALA A 179 11.08 -4.66 7.81
C ALA A 179 12.41 -4.18 7.20
N THR A 180 13.12 -3.34 7.94
CA THR A 180 14.44 -2.82 7.61
C THR A 180 15.51 -3.56 8.41
N LYS A 181 16.73 -3.65 7.88
CA LYS A 181 17.88 -4.13 8.67
C LYS A 181 18.04 -3.24 9.92
N PRO A 182 18.28 -3.79 11.13
CA PRO A 182 18.41 -2.97 12.33
C PRO A 182 19.52 -1.93 12.20
N PHE A 183 19.18 -0.65 12.37
CA PHE A 183 20.06 0.46 11.97
C PHE A 183 21.42 0.42 12.68
N GLU A 184 21.43 0.05 13.96
CA GLU A 184 22.60 0.04 14.85
C GLU A 184 23.70 -0.89 14.37
N TRP A 185 23.35 -1.94 13.62
CA TRP A 185 24.29 -2.93 13.11
C TRP A 185 24.00 -3.33 11.65
N LYS A 186 23.34 -2.46 10.88
CA LYS A 186 22.93 -2.73 9.49
C LYS A 186 24.10 -3.11 8.57
N ASP A 187 25.29 -2.58 8.85
CA ASP A 187 26.50 -2.84 8.07
C ASP A 187 27.11 -4.23 8.37
N LEU A 188 26.72 -4.85 9.49
CA LEU A 188 27.06 -6.23 9.84
C LEU A 188 26.00 -7.23 9.37
N TYR A 189 24.89 -6.75 8.80
CA TYR A 189 23.83 -7.60 8.31
C TYR A 189 24.31 -8.43 7.10
N PRO A 190 24.00 -9.74 7.03
CA PRO A 190 24.44 -10.58 5.92
C PRO A 190 24.02 -10.02 4.54
N ILE A 191 24.94 -10.04 3.59
CA ILE A 191 24.62 -9.69 2.20
C ILE A 191 23.70 -10.74 1.58
N THR A 192 22.79 -10.31 0.73
CA THR A 192 21.90 -11.22 0.00
C THR A 192 22.67 -11.89 -1.14
N VAL A 193 22.29 -13.12 -1.48
CA VAL A 193 22.88 -13.85 -2.60
C VAL A 193 22.67 -13.09 -3.92
N SER A 194 21.54 -12.37 -4.03
CA SER A 194 21.18 -11.53 -5.19
C SER A 194 22.03 -10.27 -5.34
N ASN A 195 22.71 -9.81 -4.27
CA ASN A 195 23.58 -8.63 -4.28
C ASN A 195 25.07 -8.99 -4.25
N TRP A 196 25.41 -10.25 -4.56
CA TRP A 196 26.81 -10.66 -4.63
C TRP A 196 27.49 -9.98 -5.84
N PRO A 197 28.72 -9.41 -5.71
CA PRO A 197 29.51 -8.83 -6.80
C PRO A 197 29.52 -9.56 -8.15
N ILE A 198 29.32 -10.89 -8.18
CA ILE A 198 29.31 -11.67 -9.42
C ILE A 198 27.99 -11.57 -10.20
N VAL A 199 26.90 -11.10 -9.58
CA VAL A 199 25.56 -11.08 -10.20
C VAL A 199 25.53 -10.18 -11.43
N GLU A 200 26.19 -9.02 -11.41
CA GLU A 200 26.28 -8.14 -12.59
C GLU A 200 27.05 -8.81 -13.74
N GLN A 201 28.15 -9.51 -13.42
CA GLN A 201 28.91 -10.26 -14.42
C GLN A 201 28.08 -11.39 -15.04
N ILE A 202 27.24 -12.07 -14.22
CA ILE A 202 26.31 -13.09 -14.71
C ILE A 202 25.23 -12.45 -15.59
N ARG A 203 24.62 -11.34 -15.17
CA ARG A 203 23.60 -10.62 -15.95
C ARG A 203 24.14 -10.18 -17.31
N ALA A 204 25.36 -9.64 -17.36
CA ALA A 204 26.01 -9.25 -18.62
C ALA A 204 26.20 -10.43 -19.57
N LYS A 205 26.59 -11.61 -19.05
CA LYS A 205 26.74 -12.83 -19.86
C LYS A 205 25.43 -13.31 -20.49
N TRP A 206 24.31 -13.03 -19.84
CA TRP A 206 22.98 -13.45 -20.30
C TRP A 206 22.17 -12.33 -20.96
N GLU A 207 22.76 -11.15 -21.15
CA GLU A 207 22.07 -9.98 -21.70
C GLU A 207 21.47 -10.25 -23.09
N PHE A 208 22.12 -11.09 -23.89
CA PHE A 208 21.63 -11.50 -25.21
C PHE A 208 20.25 -12.18 -25.18
N LEU A 209 19.84 -12.78 -24.05
CA LEU A 209 18.51 -13.40 -23.93
C LEU A 209 17.37 -12.38 -23.88
N ARG A 210 17.62 -11.12 -23.52
CA ARG A 210 16.58 -10.08 -23.50
C ARG A 210 16.02 -9.77 -24.89
N ASN A 211 16.75 -10.11 -25.96
CA ASN A 211 16.30 -9.93 -27.33
C ASN A 211 15.36 -11.06 -27.82
N TYR A 212 15.13 -12.09 -27.00
CA TYR A 212 14.33 -13.27 -27.33
C TYR A 212 13.08 -13.44 -26.46
N ILE A 213 12.77 -12.46 -25.60
CA ILE A 213 11.60 -12.41 -24.71
C ILE A 213 10.84 -11.12 -25.03
#